data_AF-A0A963AL37-F1
#
_entry.id   AF-A0A963AL37-F1
#
_cell.length_a   1.000
_cell.length_b   1.000
_cell.length_c   1.000
_cell.angle_alpha   90.00
_cell.angle_beta   90.00
_cell.angle_gamma   90.00
#
_symmetry.space_group_name_H-M   'P 1'
#
loop_
_entity.id
_entity.type
_entity.pdbx_description
1 polymer ?
#
loop_
_entity_poly.entity_id
_entity_poly.type
_entity_poly.pdbx_seq_one_letter_code
_entity_poly.pdbx_strand_id
1 'polypeptide(L)'
;APLPGFHHTLVWRRGLNSYFRSLEASEAALIKGLAAAENFAQICERAVSYAADSATELAVSFLQRWLEDGLLAGSGPVTRINEQ
;
A
#
# COMPACT_ATOMS: atom_id res chain seq x y z
N ALA A 1 -10.04 -26.18 -7.21
CA ALA A 1 -10.41 -25.64 -5.89
C ALA A 1 -9.39 -24.56 -5.51
N PRO A 2 -9.77 -23.48 -4.82
CA PRO A 2 -8.78 -22.55 -4.26
C PRO A 2 -7.84 -23.30 -3.31
N LEU A 3 -6.56 -22.93 -3.29
CA LEU A 3 -5.59 -23.53 -2.37
C LEU A 3 -5.91 -23.08 -0.94
N PRO A 4 -5.80 -23.97 0.05
CA PRO A 4 -5.97 -23.60 1.45
C PRO A 4 -4.81 -22.68 1.89
N GLY A 5 -5.15 -21.51 2.45
CA GLY A 5 -4.18 -20.54 2.96
C GLY A 5 -4.78 -19.14 3.13
N PHE A 6 -4.14 -18.30 3.95
CA PHE A 6 -4.46 -16.87 3.99
C PHE A 6 -3.78 -16.19 2.82
N HIS A 7 -4.59 -15.59 1.95
CA HIS A 7 -4.12 -14.81 0.82
C HIS A 7 -4.50 -13.35 1.01
N HIS A 8 -3.54 -12.46 0.79
CA HIS A 8 -3.80 -11.04 0.72
C HIS A 8 -3.95 -10.63 -0.74
N THR A 9 -5.07 -10.00 -1.08
CA THR A 9 -5.32 -9.45 -2.40
C THR A 9 -5.53 -7.96 -2.27
N LEU A 10 -4.80 -7.22 -3.09
CA LEU A 10 -5.01 -5.80 -3.27
C LEU A 10 -5.91 -5.60 -4.48
N VAL A 11 -6.91 -4.73 -4.34
CA VAL A 11 -7.77 -4.29 -5.43
C VAL A 11 -7.76 -2.77 -5.44
N TRP A 12 -7.51 -2.17 -6.60
CA TRP A 12 -7.48 -0.72 -6.75
C TRP A 12 -7.99 -0.30 -8.13
N ARG A 13 -8.23 0.99 -8.31
CA ARG A 13 -8.68 1.58 -9.57
C ARG A 13 -7.69 2.61 -10.09
N ARG A 14 -7.48 2.64 -11.40
CA ARG A 14 -6.79 3.73 -12.11
C ARG A 14 -7.65 4.17 -13.27
N GLY A 15 -8.30 5.33 -13.14
CA GLY A 15 -9.41 5.73 -13.99
C GLY A 15 -10.61 4.79 -13.82
N LEU A 16 -11.16 4.30 -14.94
CA LEU A 16 -12.27 3.33 -14.95
C LEU A 16 -11.81 1.87 -14.95
N ASN A 17 -10.49 1.63 -14.91
CA ASN A 17 -9.93 0.28 -14.94
C ASN A 17 -9.69 -0.23 -13.52
N SER A 18 -10.21 -1.42 -13.23
CA SER A 18 -9.95 -2.14 -11.98
C SER A 18 -8.74 -3.04 -12.13
N TYR A 19 -7.85 -3.00 -11.16
CA TYR A 19 -6.64 -3.81 -11.09
C TYR A 19 -6.66 -4.61 -9.80
N PHE A 20 -6.05 -5.78 -9.83
CA PHE A 20 -5.86 -6.60 -8.66
C PHE A 20 -4.53 -7.33 -8.71
N ARG A 21 -3.94 -7.57 -7.55
CA ARG A 21 -2.77 -8.44 -7.42
C ARG A 21 -2.69 -9.09 -6.05
N SER A 22 -2.02 -10.22 -5.98
CA SER A 22 -1.64 -10.85 -4.72
C SER A 22 -0.57 -9.99 -4.03
N LEU A 23 -0.66 -9.93 -2.71
CA LEU A 23 0.31 -9.28 -1.85
C LEU A 23 1.04 -10.34 -1.03
N GLU A 24 2.32 -10.08 -0.77
CA GLU A 24 3.06 -10.81 0.26
C GLU A 24 2.71 -10.27 1.65
N ALA A 25 3.05 -11.03 2.70
CA ALA A 25 2.66 -10.70 4.06
C ALA A 25 3.22 -9.35 4.54
N SER A 26 4.48 -9.06 4.22
CA SER A 26 5.14 -7.79 4.54
C SER A 26 4.39 -6.61 3.90
N GLU A 27 4.12 -6.69 2.61
CA GLU A 27 3.40 -5.66 1.87
C GLU A 27 2.00 -5.43 2.44
N ALA A 28 1.26 -6.51 2.68
CA ALA A 28 -0.07 -6.45 3.25
C ALA A 28 -0.08 -5.81 4.65
N ALA A 29 0.97 -6.02 5.46
CA ALA A 29 1.09 -5.42 6.77
C ALA A 29 1.40 -3.92 6.71
N LEU A 30 2.25 -3.49 5.77
CA LEU A 30 2.65 -2.09 5.63
C LEU A 30 1.53 -1.25 5.00
N ILE A 31 0.86 -1.72 3.94
CA ILE A 31 -0.23 -0.95 3.31
C ILE A 31 -1.44 -0.76 4.24
N LYS A 32 -1.69 -1.73 5.14
CA LYS A 32 -2.70 -1.58 6.20
C LYS A 32 -2.33 -0.49 7.20
N GLY A 33 -1.04 -0.33 7.52
CA GLY A 33 -0.56 0.77 8.35
C GLY A 33 -0.84 2.13 7.71
N LEU A 34 -0.52 2.28 6.43
CA LEU A 34 -0.84 3.50 5.68
C LEU A 34 -2.34 3.79 5.62
N ALA A 35 -3.16 2.77 5.40
CA ALA A 35 -4.62 2.91 5.42
C ALA A 35 -5.15 3.34 6.80
N ALA A 36 -4.41 3.03 7.87
CA ALA A 36 -4.68 3.48 9.24
C ALA A 36 -4.07 4.86 9.56
N ALA A 37 -3.59 5.60 8.54
CA ALA A 37 -2.94 6.91 8.65
C ALA A 37 -1.63 6.90 9.47
N GLU A 38 -0.95 5.75 9.55
CA GLU A 38 0.41 5.70 10.10
C GLU A 38 1.38 6.50 9.21
N ASN A 39 2.31 7.22 9.85
CA ASN A 39 3.35 7.96 9.14
C ASN A 39 4.52 7.06 8.73
N PHE A 40 5.42 7.59 7.90
CA PHE A 40 6.55 6.83 7.35
C PHE A 40 7.43 6.16 8.42
N ALA A 41 7.72 6.81 9.54
CA ALA A 41 8.54 6.21 10.60
C ALA A 41 7.85 4.99 11.23
N GLN A 42 6.53 5.05 11.42
CA GLN A 42 5.74 3.93 11.93
C GLN A 42 5.69 2.77 10.92
N ILE A 43 5.63 3.07 9.62
CA ILE A 43 5.72 2.06 8.56
C ILE A 43 7.09 1.37 8.57
N CYS A 44 8.19 2.12 8.72
CA CYS A 44 9.53 1.53 8.86
C CYS A 44 9.65 0.63 10.08
N GLU A 45 9.10 1.04 11.23
CA GLU A 45 9.10 0.20 12.45
C GLU A 45 8.38 -1.14 12.23
N ARG A 46 7.26 -1.13 11.50
CA ARG A 46 6.56 -2.37 11.12
C ARG A 46 7.37 -3.24 10.18
N ALA A 47 8.17 -2.63 9.30
CA ALA A 47 9.03 -3.34 8.38
C ALA A 47 10.20 -4.07 9.08
N VAL A 48 10.58 -3.66 10.29
CA VAL A 48 11.64 -4.33 11.09
C VAL A 48 11.32 -5.81 11.31
N SER A 49 10.05 -6.16 11.52
CA SER A 49 9.62 -7.56 11.70
C SER A 49 9.82 -8.43 10.45
N TYR A 50 10.06 -7.83 9.28
CA TYR A 50 10.21 -8.52 8.00
C TYR A 50 11.63 -8.42 7.42
N ALA A 51 12.34 -7.33 7.69
CA ALA A 51 13.62 -7.06 7.06
C ALA A 51 14.66 -6.40 7.98
N ALA A 52 14.49 -6.43 9.31
CA ALA A 52 15.47 -5.96 10.31
C ALA A 52 16.25 -4.71 9.87
N ASP A 53 17.54 -4.84 9.58
CA ASP A 53 18.42 -3.73 9.16
C ASP A 53 18.03 -3.07 7.83
N SER A 54 17.31 -3.77 6.95
CA SER A 54 16.80 -3.29 5.66
C SER A 54 15.32 -2.88 5.71
N ALA A 55 14.77 -2.65 6.91
CA ALA A 55 13.37 -2.26 7.09
C ALA A 55 12.98 -0.98 6.32
N THR A 56 13.87 0.00 6.29
CA THR A 56 13.64 1.28 5.60
C THR A 56 13.62 1.06 4.09
N GLU A 57 14.58 0.32 3.55
CA GLU A 57 14.67 -0.03 2.14
C GLU A 57 13.44 -0.82 1.68
N LEU A 58 12.99 -1.78 2.50
CA LEU A 58 11.76 -2.52 2.25
C LEU A 58 10.55 -1.57 2.17
N ALA A 59 10.38 -0.69 3.16
CA ALA A 59 9.27 0.26 3.19
C ALA A 59 9.28 1.20 1.97
N VAL A 60 10.46 1.72 1.61
CA VAL A 60 10.64 2.59 0.43
C VAL A 60 10.32 1.85 -0.87
N SER A 61 10.76 0.59 -1.01
CA SER A 61 10.49 -0.21 -2.21
C SER A 61 8.99 -0.39 -2.46
N PHE A 62 8.21 -0.62 -1.40
CA PHE A 62 6.75 -0.71 -1.51
C PHE A 62 6.10 0.64 -1.77
N LEU A 63 6.54 1.70 -1.10
CA LEU A 63 6.03 3.06 -1.36
C LEU A 63 6.24 3.48 -2.82
N GLN A 64 7.42 3.24 -3.39
CA GLN A 64 7.71 3.51 -4.80
C GLN A 64 6.74 2.74 -5.70
N ARG A 65 6.58 1.44 -5.45
CA ARG A 65 5.65 0.62 -6.23
C ARG A 65 4.20 1.10 -6.13
N TRP A 66 3.74 1.49 -4.94
CA TRP A 66 2.39 2.00 -4.76
C TRP A 66 2.16 3.36 -5.43
N LEU A 67 3.20 4.19 -5.54
CA LEU A 67 3.15 5.41 -6.34
C LEU A 67 3.01 5.08 -7.84
N GLU A 68 3.82 4.14 -8.34
CA GLU A 68 3.77 3.70 -9.75
C GLU A 68 2.43 3.05 -10.12
N ASP A 69 1.89 2.22 -9.24
CA ASP A 69 0.60 1.56 -9.39
C ASP A 69 -0.59 2.54 -9.22
N GLY A 70 -0.34 3.75 -8.70
CA GLY A 70 -1.35 4.79 -8.47
C GLY A 70 -2.26 4.56 -7.27
N LEU A 71 -1.79 3.84 -6.25
CA LEU A 71 -2.53 3.55 -5.02
C LEU A 71 -2.54 4.73 -4.05
N LEU A 72 -1.49 5.54 -4.08
CA LEU A 72 -1.33 6.66 -3.16
C LEU A 72 -1.87 7.94 -3.78
N ALA A 73 -2.65 8.68 -3.00
CA ALA A 73 -3.15 10.01 -3.35
C ALA A 73 -2.55 11.04 -2.40
N GLY A 74 -2.30 12.24 -2.90
CA GLY A 74 -1.91 13.36 -2.05
C GLY A 74 -3.01 13.65 -1.03
N SER A 75 -2.65 13.87 0.23
CA SER A 75 -3.59 14.23 1.30
C SER A 75 -4.02 15.70 1.27
N GLY A 76 -3.81 16.39 0.14
CA GLY A 76 -4.19 17.78 -0.03
C GLY A 76 -5.72 17.96 0.00
N PRO A 77 -6.21 19.19 0.22
CA PRO A 77 -7.65 19.44 0.17
C PRO A 77 -8.20 18.95 -1.17
N VAL A 78 -9.20 18.07 -1.12
CA VAL A 78 -9.91 17.63 -2.32
C VAL A 78 -10.72 18.83 -2.80
N THR A 79 -10.17 19.60 -3.73
CA THR A 79 -10.96 20.60 -4.44
C THR A 79 -11.97 19.82 -5.27
N ARG A 80 -13.21 19.70 -4.78
CA ARG A 80 -14.30 19.21 -5.62
C ARG A 80 -14.40 20.17 -6.80
N ILE A 81 -14.05 19.69 -7.98
CA ILE A 81 -14.44 20.31 -9.23
C ILE A 81 -15.97 20.30 -9.27
N ASN A 82 -16.55 21.47 -9.09
CA ASN A 82 -17.99 21.71 -9.18
C ASN A 82 -18.43 21.35 -10.61
N GLU A 83 -19.39 20.43 -10.74
CA GLU A 83 -20.10 20.23 -11.99
C GLU A 83 -21.09 21.39 -12.17
N GLN A 84 -20.80 22.20 -13.19
CA GLN A 84 -21.64 23.17 -13.92
C GLN A 84 -22.56 24.11 -13.11
#